data_AF-A0A1G9H7K0-F1
#
_entry.id   AF-A0A1G9H7K0-F1
#
_cell.length_a   1.000
_cell.length_b   1.000
_cell.length_c   1.000
_cell.angle_alpha   90.00
_cell.angle_beta   90.00
_cell.angle_gamma   90.00
#
_symmetry.space_group_name_H-M   'P 1'
#
loop_
_entity.id
_entity.type
_entity.pdbx_description
1 polymer ?
#
loop_
_entity_poly.entity_id
_entity_poly.type
_entity_poly.pdbx_seq_one_letter_code
_entity_poly.pdbx_strand_id
1 'polypeptide(L)'
;MTAADVERLSPDDLAVDQQLAGLSGSVRFLLEITPLNADEARHRFLSGEEKEPRFEYRDLSVDPDVAEAALDRIDVGAVEDTTLGHLLRAKHREMKLQLDMLRTRGTDDFRQLSVELYGGVSPGLLERAQDLLSRVEVPAVSQARLDAETFLKLAEKEIEAYREVDPDVGIRAEIRSDVSGVLCEGTALLISEHAKVFRHRAEALLQHEVGTHLVTQVNGSAQPVKTMGTGLARYDETQEGLAVLAEIAVGGLTSFRLRQLAARVVTAHSMLTGATFAEAHAELADAGVPVGTAFSTVMRVYRAGGFMKDAIYLRGLLELLEHVRDGGSLDLFYLGKFSLEDLPLIEDLHKRGLTEPPCVSPRYLADPRAFARIREAAEAEDLTTLVNDPPPTDPTN
;
A
#
# COMPACT_ATOMS: atom_id res chain seq x y z
N MET A 1 -30.66 3.40 -32.57
CA MET A 1 -29.25 3.01 -32.34
C MET A 1 -29.20 1.50 -32.47
N THR A 2 -28.59 1.03 -33.55
CA THR A 2 -28.31 -0.39 -33.77
C THR A 2 -27.36 -0.88 -32.68
N ALA A 3 -27.51 -2.14 -32.25
CA ALA A 3 -26.54 -2.80 -31.38
C ALA A 3 -25.16 -2.69 -32.03
N ALA A 4 -24.35 -1.73 -31.58
CA ALA A 4 -22.96 -1.66 -31.94
C ALA A 4 -22.31 -2.92 -31.37
N ASP A 5 -21.54 -3.63 -32.20
CA ASP A 5 -20.69 -4.71 -31.74
C ASP A 5 -19.83 -4.16 -30.60
N VAL A 6 -20.18 -4.51 -29.37
CA VAL A 6 -19.39 -4.14 -28.19
C VAL A 6 -18.07 -4.85 -28.37
N GLU A 7 -16.99 -4.09 -28.46
CA GLU A 7 -15.65 -4.63 -28.52
C GLU A 7 -15.44 -5.53 -27.29
N ARG A 8 -14.85 -6.71 -27.50
CA ARG A 8 -14.59 -7.67 -26.42
C ARG A 8 -13.18 -8.22 -26.58
N LEU A 9 -12.50 -8.38 -25.46
CA LEU A 9 -11.26 -9.14 -25.39
C LEU A 9 -11.50 -10.58 -25.85
N SER A 10 -10.53 -11.16 -26.55
CA SER A 10 -10.64 -12.54 -27.02
C SER A 10 -10.68 -13.49 -25.81
N PRO A 11 -11.31 -14.68 -25.94
CA PRO A 11 -11.25 -15.69 -24.88
C PRO A 11 -9.81 -16.10 -24.52
N ASP A 12 -8.89 -16.06 -25.48
CA ASP A 12 -7.49 -16.42 -25.29
C ASP A 12 -6.75 -15.34 -24.49
N ASP A 13 -6.99 -14.05 -24.77
CA ASP A 13 -6.45 -12.92 -24.01
C ASP A 13 -6.88 -12.99 -22.53
N LEU A 14 -8.16 -13.26 -22.29
CA LEU A 14 -8.71 -13.41 -20.94
C LEU A 14 -8.18 -14.65 -20.23
N ALA A 15 -7.88 -15.73 -20.96
CA ALA A 15 -7.28 -16.93 -20.38
C ALA A 15 -5.84 -16.67 -19.91
N VAL A 16 -5.05 -15.91 -20.68
CA VAL A 16 -3.69 -15.50 -20.29
C VAL A 16 -3.74 -14.61 -19.04
N ASP A 17 -4.60 -13.60 -19.02
CA ASP A 17 -4.82 -12.75 -17.84
C ASP A 17 -5.22 -13.58 -16.60
N GLN A 18 -6.19 -14.48 -16.74
CA GLN A 18 -6.66 -15.30 -15.63
C GLN A 18 -5.57 -16.22 -15.06
N GLN A 19 -4.73 -16.79 -15.92
CA GLN A 19 -3.57 -17.58 -15.47
C GLN A 19 -2.57 -16.73 -14.68
N LEU A 20 -2.28 -15.52 -15.16
CA LEU A 20 -1.35 -14.61 -14.51
C LEU A 20 -1.89 -14.13 -13.15
N ALA A 21 -3.16 -13.74 -13.10
CA ALA A 21 -3.85 -13.36 -11.86
C ALA A 21 -3.85 -14.51 -10.84
N GLY A 22 -4.16 -15.74 -11.29
CA GLY A 22 -4.16 -16.92 -10.43
C GLY A 22 -2.79 -17.22 -9.83
N LEU A 23 -1.73 -17.15 -10.64
CA LEU A 23 -0.36 -17.38 -10.17
C LEU A 23 0.08 -16.24 -9.23
N SER A 24 -0.17 -14.97 -9.58
CA SER A 24 0.16 -13.82 -8.74
C SER A 24 -0.51 -13.91 -7.36
N GLY A 25 -1.77 -14.34 -7.30
CA GLY A 25 -2.50 -14.49 -6.04
C GLY A 25 -1.98 -15.64 -5.15
N SER A 26 -1.25 -16.60 -5.73
CA SER A 26 -0.69 -17.73 -4.97
C SER A 26 0.62 -17.39 -4.25
N VAL A 27 1.37 -16.38 -4.72
CA VAL A 27 2.65 -15.97 -4.17
C VAL A 27 2.44 -14.92 -3.09
N ARG A 28 2.59 -15.30 -1.82
CA ARG A 28 2.45 -14.39 -0.67
C ARG A 28 3.73 -13.61 -0.38
N PHE A 29 4.25 -12.88 -1.38
CA PHE A 29 5.56 -12.22 -1.35
C PHE A 29 5.84 -11.43 -0.06
N LEU A 30 4.93 -10.53 0.33
CA LEU A 30 5.09 -9.71 1.55
C LEU A 30 5.14 -10.54 2.82
N LEU A 31 4.37 -11.63 2.87
CA LEU A 31 4.45 -12.57 3.97
C LEU A 31 5.87 -13.13 4.00
N GLU A 32 6.35 -13.74 2.92
CA GLU A 32 7.65 -14.42 2.85
C GLU A 32 8.86 -13.58 3.27
N ILE A 33 8.81 -12.25 3.16
CA ILE A 33 9.88 -11.34 3.58
C ILE A 33 9.63 -10.66 4.95
N THR A 34 8.57 -11.04 5.66
CA THR A 34 8.25 -10.52 6.99
C THR A 34 8.96 -11.34 8.08
N PRO A 35 9.80 -10.70 8.93
CA PRO A 35 10.50 -11.39 10.02
C PRO A 35 9.55 -12.04 11.05
N LEU A 36 9.92 -13.22 11.54
CA LEU A 36 9.19 -13.94 12.59
C LEU A 36 9.57 -13.47 14.00
N ASN A 37 10.80 -13.01 14.18
CA ASN A 37 11.37 -12.63 15.48
C ASN A 37 11.39 -11.11 15.72
N ALA A 38 10.53 -10.34 15.04
CA ALA A 38 10.58 -8.86 15.06
C ALA A 38 10.46 -8.27 16.48
N ASP A 39 9.59 -8.83 17.33
CA ASP A 39 9.39 -8.35 18.70
C ASP A 39 10.57 -8.67 19.62
N GLU A 40 11.17 -9.85 19.48
CA GLU A 40 12.38 -10.25 20.20
C GLU A 40 13.57 -9.38 19.78
N ALA A 41 13.78 -9.23 18.47
CA ALA A 41 14.81 -8.37 17.89
C ALA A 41 14.67 -6.93 18.39
N ARG A 42 13.43 -6.42 18.48
CA ARG A 42 13.15 -5.09 19.05
C ARG A 42 13.56 -5.01 20.52
N HIS A 43 13.24 -6.01 21.33
CA HIS A 43 13.58 -6.02 22.74
C HIS A 43 15.10 -6.01 22.96
N ARG A 44 15.83 -6.89 22.26
CA ARG A 44 17.28 -7.04 22.35
C ARG A 44 18.03 -5.81 21.82
N PHE A 45 17.50 -5.16 20.78
CA PHE A 45 18.06 -3.91 20.28
C PHE A 45 17.88 -2.75 21.26
N LEU A 46 16.65 -2.54 21.76
CA LEU A 46 16.34 -1.42 22.66
C LEU A 46 16.96 -1.59 24.06
N SER A 47 17.26 -2.82 24.50
CA SER A 47 18.01 -3.08 25.73
C SER A 47 19.52 -2.86 25.58
N GLY A 48 20.01 -2.69 24.35
CA GLY A 48 21.44 -2.58 24.02
C GLY A 48 22.19 -3.92 23.97
N GLU A 49 21.47 -5.05 24.02
CA GLU A 49 22.06 -6.39 23.91
C GLU A 49 22.58 -6.67 22.49
N GLU A 50 21.89 -6.16 21.46
CA GLU A 50 22.24 -6.36 20.05
C GLU A 50 22.17 -5.03 19.28
N LYS A 51 23.25 -4.63 18.61
CA LYS A 51 23.28 -3.39 17.83
C LYS A 51 22.80 -3.56 16.40
N GLU A 52 22.97 -4.74 15.82
CA GLU A 52 22.61 -5.04 14.43
C GLU A 52 21.66 -6.24 14.45
N PRO A 53 20.34 -6.00 14.51
CA PRO A 53 19.36 -7.06 14.69
C PRO A 53 19.39 -8.08 13.57
N ARG A 54 19.41 -9.36 13.94
CA ARG A 54 19.24 -10.48 13.00
C ARG A 54 17.79 -10.87 12.87
N PHE A 55 17.27 -10.86 11.64
CA PHE A 55 15.90 -11.25 11.34
C PHE A 55 15.82 -12.69 10.86
N GLU A 56 14.87 -13.42 11.42
CA GLU A 56 14.56 -14.80 11.04
C GLU A 56 13.30 -14.83 10.18
N TYR A 57 13.28 -15.70 9.17
CA TYR A 57 12.20 -15.81 8.21
C TYR A 57 11.68 -17.23 8.15
N ARG A 58 10.41 -17.38 7.78
CA ARG A 58 9.81 -18.69 7.50
C ARG A 58 10.43 -19.32 6.25
N ASP A 59 10.30 -20.63 6.14
CA ASP A 59 10.54 -21.32 4.88
C ASP A 59 9.55 -20.82 3.82
N LEU A 60 10.04 -20.66 2.59
CA LEU A 60 9.21 -20.20 1.48
C LEU A 60 8.08 -21.21 1.25
N SER A 61 6.83 -20.75 1.27
CA SER A 61 5.68 -21.62 1.05
C SER A 61 5.56 -22.12 -0.39
N VAL A 62 6.17 -21.41 -1.33
CA VAL A 62 6.30 -21.77 -2.74
C VAL A 62 7.77 -21.68 -3.13
N ASP A 63 8.29 -22.74 -3.75
CA ASP A 63 9.62 -22.76 -4.32
C ASP A 63 9.69 -21.77 -5.51
N PRO A 64 10.58 -20.76 -5.49
CA PRO A 64 10.71 -19.79 -6.57
C PRO A 64 10.95 -20.41 -7.95
N ASP A 65 11.68 -21.51 -8.03
CA ASP A 65 11.96 -22.18 -9.32
C ASP A 65 10.72 -22.87 -9.88
N VAL A 66 9.87 -23.41 -9.00
CA VAL A 66 8.58 -23.99 -9.39
C VAL A 66 7.61 -22.90 -9.84
N ALA A 67 7.56 -21.77 -9.12
CA ALA A 67 6.74 -20.63 -9.49
C ALA A 67 7.19 -20.00 -10.82
N GLU A 68 8.50 -19.87 -11.05
CA GLU A 68 9.03 -19.35 -12.32
C GLU A 68 8.72 -20.29 -13.47
N ALA A 69 8.89 -21.60 -13.29
CA ALA A 69 8.53 -22.58 -14.31
C ALA A 69 7.03 -22.57 -14.65
N ALA A 70 6.16 -22.19 -13.70
CA ALA A 70 4.74 -21.98 -13.96
C ALA A 70 4.49 -20.66 -14.70
N LEU A 71 5.19 -19.59 -14.31
CA LEU A 71 5.11 -18.26 -14.93
C LEU A 71 5.57 -18.28 -16.39
N ASP A 72 6.65 -19.00 -16.69
CA ASP A 72 7.20 -19.16 -18.05
C ASP A 72 6.28 -19.89 -19.02
N ARG A 73 5.29 -20.64 -18.52
CA ARG A 73 4.28 -21.30 -19.36
C ARG A 73 3.15 -20.37 -19.78
N ILE A 74 3.04 -19.19 -19.17
CA ILE A 74 2.02 -18.19 -19.48
C ILE A 74 2.52 -17.35 -20.65
N ASP A 75 1.97 -17.58 -21.85
CA ASP A 75 2.38 -16.88 -23.07
C ASP A 75 1.71 -15.50 -23.19
N VAL A 76 2.26 -14.52 -22.47
CA VAL A 76 1.87 -13.10 -22.58
C VAL A 76 2.22 -12.46 -23.94
N GLY A 77 2.96 -13.18 -24.81
CA GLY A 77 3.23 -12.77 -26.18
C GLY A 77 2.05 -13.04 -27.12
N ALA A 78 1.20 -14.03 -26.80
CA ALA A 78 0.04 -14.42 -27.60
C ALA A 78 -1.17 -13.49 -27.45
N VAL A 79 -1.15 -12.55 -26.50
CA VAL A 79 -2.24 -11.59 -26.26
C VAL A 79 -2.41 -10.68 -27.47
N GLU A 80 -3.60 -10.73 -28.09
CA GLU A 80 -3.93 -10.02 -29.33
C GLU A 80 -4.16 -8.54 -29.08
N ASP A 81 -4.91 -8.19 -28.02
CA ASP A 81 -5.10 -6.81 -27.64
C ASP A 81 -3.77 -6.17 -27.19
N THR A 82 -3.37 -5.09 -27.88
CA THR A 82 -2.06 -4.47 -27.68
C THR A 82 -1.93 -3.82 -26.30
N THR A 83 -3.01 -3.19 -25.81
CA THR A 83 -3.05 -2.47 -24.53
C THR A 83 -2.95 -3.48 -23.37
N LEU A 84 -3.81 -4.49 -23.37
CA LEU A 84 -3.78 -5.58 -22.39
C LEU A 84 -2.45 -6.35 -22.46
N GLY A 85 -1.98 -6.69 -23.65
CA GLY A 85 -0.71 -7.38 -23.83
C GLY A 85 0.48 -6.59 -23.27
N HIS A 86 0.46 -5.26 -23.34
CA HIS A 86 1.48 -4.43 -22.67
C HIS A 86 1.43 -4.58 -21.14
N LEU A 87 0.24 -4.42 -20.56
CA LEU A 87 0.00 -4.51 -19.12
C LEU A 87 0.38 -5.88 -18.54
N LEU A 88 -0.03 -6.97 -19.20
CA LEU A 88 0.26 -8.34 -18.76
C LEU A 88 1.74 -8.69 -18.88
N ARG A 89 2.43 -8.21 -19.94
CA ARG A 89 3.90 -8.38 -20.04
C ARG A 89 4.64 -7.63 -18.93
N ALA A 90 4.16 -6.44 -18.54
CA ALA A 90 4.72 -5.72 -17.41
C ALA A 90 4.53 -6.49 -16.10
N LYS A 91 3.31 -7.03 -15.87
CA LYS A 91 3.02 -7.85 -14.69
C LYS A 91 3.87 -9.12 -14.64
N HIS A 92 4.03 -9.79 -15.78
CA HIS A 92 4.86 -10.99 -15.90
C HIS A 92 6.32 -10.72 -15.50
N ARG A 93 6.90 -9.60 -15.98
CA ARG A 93 8.26 -9.17 -15.58
C ARG A 93 8.36 -8.85 -14.09
N GLU A 94 7.38 -8.14 -13.53
CA GLU A 94 7.34 -7.86 -12.09
C GLU A 94 7.33 -9.14 -11.26
N MET A 95 6.53 -10.14 -11.66
CA MET A 95 6.47 -11.41 -10.95
C MET A 95 7.82 -12.15 -11.00
N LYS A 96 8.54 -12.13 -12.13
CA LYS A 96 9.91 -12.67 -12.19
C LYS A 96 10.84 -11.98 -11.21
N LEU A 97 10.81 -10.65 -11.18
CA LEU A 97 11.62 -9.85 -10.26
C LEU A 97 11.31 -10.19 -8.79
N GLN A 98 10.03 -10.38 -8.44
CA GLN A 98 9.64 -10.82 -7.10
C GLN A 98 10.17 -12.22 -6.76
N LEU A 99 10.18 -13.16 -7.70
CA LEU A 99 10.74 -14.50 -7.48
C LEU A 99 12.27 -14.43 -7.29
N ASP A 100 12.97 -13.62 -8.07
CA ASP A 100 14.41 -13.38 -7.90
C ASP A 100 14.70 -12.76 -6.53
N MET A 101 13.88 -11.81 -6.07
CA MET A 101 13.97 -11.28 -4.71
C MET A 101 13.78 -12.38 -3.64
N LEU A 102 12.86 -13.33 -3.83
CA LEU A 102 12.71 -14.43 -2.87
C LEU A 102 13.92 -15.36 -2.85
N ARG A 103 14.58 -15.60 -4.00
CA ARG A 103 15.83 -16.38 -4.08
C ARG A 103 16.98 -15.71 -3.35
N THR A 104 17.06 -14.38 -3.44
CA THR A 104 18.15 -13.60 -2.84
C THR A 104 17.82 -13.08 -1.44
N ARG A 105 16.71 -13.53 -0.83
CA ARG A 105 16.24 -13.10 0.50
C ARG A 105 17.36 -13.20 1.54
N GLY A 106 17.72 -12.06 2.12
CA GLY A 106 18.78 -11.95 3.14
C GLY A 106 20.18 -11.71 2.58
N THR A 107 20.33 -11.44 1.28
CA THR A 107 21.61 -11.11 0.63
C THR A 107 21.61 -9.68 0.08
N ASP A 108 22.79 -9.18 -0.28
CA ASP A 108 22.95 -7.83 -0.84
C ASP A 108 22.24 -7.63 -2.19
N ASP A 109 22.02 -8.72 -2.95
CA ASP A 109 21.33 -8.70 -4.23
C ASP A 109 19.84 -8.33 -4.06
N PHE A 110 19.22 -8.70 -2.94
CA PHE A 110 17.82 -8.35 -2.63
C PHE A 110 17.59 -6.85 -2.70
N ARG A 111 18.53 -6.06 -2.16
CA ARG A 111 18.45 -4.60 -2.15
C ARG A 111 18.41 -4.03 -3.56
N GLN A 112 19.23 -4.54 -4.48
CA GLN A 112 19.28 -4.06 -5.86
C GLN A 112 17.97 -4.35 -6.59
N LEU A 113 17.46 -5.58 -6.45
CA LEU A 113 16.17 -5.97 -7.01
C LEU A 113 15.01 -5.19 -6.38
N SER A 114 15.08 -4.87 -5.09
CA SER A 114 14.08 -4.01 -4.45
C SER A 114 14.08 -2.59 -5.02
N VAL A 115 15.24 -2.05 -5.39
CA VAL A 115 15.34 -0.73 -6.06
C VAL A 115 14.81 -0.82 -7.49
N GLU A 116 15.04 -1.93 -8.19
CA GLU A 116 14.46 -2.14 -9.51
C GLU A 116 12.92 -2.21 -9.45
N LEU A 117 12.37 -2.89 -8.45
CA LEU A 117 10.92 -3.08 -8.31
C LEU A 117 10.19 -1.83 -7.81
N TYR A 118 10.71 -1.18 -6.76
CA TYR A 118 10.04 -0.08 -6.08
C TYR A 118 10.71 1.28 -6.32
N GLY A 119 11.75 1.35 -7.14
CA GLY A 119 12.53 2.57 -7.31
C GLY A 119 13.42 2.91 -6.10
N GLY A 120 14.34 3.85 -6.31
CA GLY A 120 15.14 4.46 -5.24
C GLY A 120 14.49 5.70 -4.62
N VAL A 121 15.22 6.36 -3.73
CA VAL A 121 14.82 7.67 -3.19
C VAL A 121 15.46 8.78 -4.04
N SER A 122 14.63 9.58 -4.72
CA SER A 122 15.12 10.72 -5.49
C SER A 122 15.58 11.86 -4.57
N PRO A 123 16.48 12.76 -5.02
CA PRO A 123 16.92 13.90 -4.21
C PRO A 123 15.76 14.80 -3.75
N GLY A 124 14.78 15.05 -4.64
CA GLY A 124 13.60 15.86 -4.29
C GLY A 124 12.69 15.19 -3.27
N LEU A 125 12.49 13.87 -3.36
CA LEU A 125 11.72 13.10 -2.38
C LEU A 125 12.41 13.10 -1.01
N LEU A 126 13.73 12.97 -0.99
CA LEU A 126 14.54 13.04 0.23
C LEU A 126 14.44 14.42 0.89
N GLU A 127 14.61 15.49 0.12
CA GLU A 127 14.52 16.87 0.63
C GLU A 127 13.16 17.12 1.27
N ARG A 128 12.07 16.72 0.61
CA ARG A 128 10.70 16.82 1.16
C ARG A 128 10.54 16.02 2.45
N ALA A 129 11.06 14.79 2.50
CA ALA A 129 10.97 13.97 3.71
C ALA A 129 11.77 14.56 4.87
N GLN A 130 12.98 15.07 4.61
CA GLN A 130 13.80 15.72 5.63
C GLN A 130 13.14 17.02 6.14
N ASP A 131 12.55 17.83 5.24
CA ASP A 131 11.78 19.01 5.62
C ASP A 131 10.63 18.66 6.58
N LEU A 132 9.83 17.64 6.22
CA LEU A 132 8.73 17.15 7.05
C LEU A 132 9.20 16.65 8.42
N LEU A 133 10.29 15.89 8.49
CA LEU A 133 10.86 15.43 9.75
C LEU A 133 11.42 16.56 10.61
N SER A 134 11.83 17.68 10.01
CA SER A 134 12.35 18.83 10.76
C SER A 134 11.26 19.77 11.26
N ARG A 135 10.19 19.99 10.47
CA ARG A 135 9.18 21.04 10.72
C ARG A 135 7.90 20.55 11.41
N VAL A 136 7.49 19.30 11.18
CA VAL A 136 6.25 18.79 11.74
C VAL A 136 6.48 18.45 13.21
N GLU A 137 5.81 19.13 14.13
CA GLU A 137 5.84 18.77 15.54
C GLU A 137 4.77 17.72 15.85
N VAL A 138 5.12 16.68 16.63
CA VAL A 138 4.13 15.70 17.10
C VAL A 138 3.66 16.13 18.48
N PRO A 139 2.38 16.52 18.66
CA PRO A 139 1.88 16.82 19.98
C PRO A 139 1.92 15.56 20.87
N ALA A 140 2.34 15.73 22.12
CA ALA A 140 2.25 14.67 23.11
C ALA A 140 0.79 14.47 23.49
N VAL A 141 0.14 13.45 22.94
CA VAL A 141 -1.26 13.17 23.25
C VAL A 141 -1.41 11.77 23.85
N SER A 142 -1.85 11.71 25.11
CA SER A 142 -2.41 10.49 25.67
C SER A 142 -3.83 10.35 25.14
N GLN A 143 -4.10 9.29 24.41
CA GLN A 143 -5.37 9.15 23.70
C GLN A 143 -5.98 7.78 23.87
N ALA A 144 -7.30 7.79 23.96
CA ALA A 144 -8.11 6.58 23.96
C ALA A 144 -7.77 5.70 22.75
N ARG A 145 -7.46 4.43 23.04
CA ARG A 145 -7.28 3.39 22.03
C ARG A 145 -8.50 2.49 22.01
N LEU A 146 -8.94 2.14 20.81
CA LEU A 146 -9.91 1.10 20.56
C LEU A 146 -9.18 -0.24 20.60
N ASP A 147 -9.81 -1.23 21.21
CA ASP A 147 -9.40 -2.63 21.07
C ASP A 147 -9.89 -3.21 19.73
N ALA A 148 -9.47 -4.44 19.46
CA ALA A 148 -9.80 -5.17 18.24
C ALA A 148 -11.31 -5.31 18.05
N GLU A 149 -12.08 -5.67 19.09
CA GLU A 149 -13.53 -5.83 19.00
C GLU A 149 -14.26 -4.53 18.69
N THR A 150 -13.84 -3.42 19.32
CA THR A 150 -14.45 -2.12 19.06
C THR A 150 -14.14 -1.64 17.64
N PHE A 151 -12.91 -1.86 17.16
CA PHE A 151 -12.55 -1.52 15.78
C PHE A 151 -13.26 -2.41 14.75
N LEU A 152 -13.40 -3.71 15.02
CA LEU A 152 -14.17 -4.63 14.18
C LEU A 152 -15.60 -4.15 13.96
N LYS A 153 -16.29 -3.71 15.02
CA LYS A 153 -17.66 -3.17 14.89
C LYS A 153 -17.75 -1.94 13.99
N LEU A 154 -16.71 -1.09 13.97
CA LEU A 154 -16.65 0.04 13.05
C LEU A 154 -16.43 -0.43 11.62
N ALA A 155 -15.54 -1.41 11.42
CA ALA A 155 -15.31 -2.02 10.11
C ALA A 155 -16.56 -2.71 9.57
N GLU A 156 -17.27 -3.50 10.38
CA GLU A 156 -18.52 -4.16 10.01
C GLU A 156 -19.59 -3.15 9.59
N LYS A 157 -19.70 -2.02 10.30
CA LYS A 157 -20.63 -0.94 9.91
C LYS A 157 -20.26 -0.31 8.57
N GLU A 158 -18.97 -0.10 8.31
CA GLU A 158 -18.49 0.42 7.03
C GLU A 158 -18.75 -0.57 5.89
N ILE A 159 -18.48 -1.85 6.14
CA ILE A 159 -18.72 -2.94 5.19
C ILE A 159 -20.21 -3.10 4.88
N GLU A 160 -21.08 -2.98 5.88
CA GLU A 160 -22.53 -3.08 5.68
C GLU A 160 -23.05 -1.99 4.73
N ALA A 161 -22.50 -0.78 4.80
CA ALA A 161 -22.86 0.28 3.87
C ALA A 161 -22.45 -0.04 2.42
N TYR A 162 -21.40 -0.83 2.19
CA TYR A 162 -21.09 -1.34 0.86
C TYR A 162 -22.06 -2.45 0.43
N ARG A 163 -22.51 -3.30 1.36
CA ARG A 163 -23.53 -4.34 1.07
C ARG A 163 -24.90 -3.77 0.72
N GLU A 164 -25.24 -2.59 1.23
CA GLU A 164 -26.46 -1.86 0.81
C GLU A 164 -26.43 -1.44 -0.66
N VAL A 165 -25.23 -1.22 -1.23
CA VAL A 165 -25.02 -0.86 -2.64
C VAL A 165 -24.94 -2.13 -3.50
N ASP A 166 -24.13 -3.09 -3.07
CA ASP A 166 -23.94 -4.39 -3.72
C ASP A 166 -24.01 -5.52 -2.68
N PRO A 167 -25.13 -6.25 -2.58
CA PRO A 167 -25.28 -7.35 -1.63
C PRO A 167 -24.24 -8.46 -1.77
N ASP A 168 -23.64 -8.61 -2.94
CA ASP A 168 -22.66 -9.66 -3.26
C ASP A 168 -21.20 -9.16 -3.23
N VAL A 169 -20.94 -7.94 -2.72
CA VAL A 169 -19.60 -7.29 -2.70
C VAL A 169 -18.49 -8.13 -2.05
N GLY A 170 -18.84 -9.11 -1.20
CA GLY A 170 -17.90 -10.12 -0.71
C GLY A 170 -16.84 -9.62 0.28
N ILE A 171 -16.96 -8.37 0.76
CA ILE A 171 -16.08 -7.80 1.79
C ILE A 171 -16.45 -8.36 3.18
N ARG A 172 -15.43 -8.75 3.94
CA ARG A 172 -15.56 -9.22 5.33
C ARG A 172 -14.48 -8.65 6.24
N ALA A 173 -14.72 -8.69 7.54
CA ALA A 173 -13.73 -8.37 8.55
C ALA A 173 -13.72 -9.45 9.64
N GLU A 174 -12.55 -9.78 10.17
CA GLU A 174 -12.41 -10.78 11.23
C GLU A 174 -11.22 -10.48 12.15
N ILE A 175 -11.30 -10.98 13.38
CA ILE A 175 -10.19 -10.93 14.33
C ILE A 175 -9.38 -12.22 14.23
N ARG A 176 -8.04 -12.10 14.20
CA ARG A 176 -7.11 -13.21 14.11
C ARG A 176 -5.97 -13.07 15.13
N SER A 177 -5.51 -14.21 15.64
CA SER A 177 -4.37 -14.30 16.58
C SER A 177 -3.01 -14.39 15.88
N ASP A 178 -3.00 -14.80 14.61
CA ASP A 178 -1.79 -15.05 13.81
C ASP A 178 -1.43 -13.90 12.87
N VAL A 179 -2.03 -12.72 13.06
CA VAL A 179 -1.72 -11.49 12.32
C VAL A 179 -1.31 -10.37 13.25
N SER A 180 -0.50 -9.44 12.73
CA SER A 180 -0.06 -8.23 13.44
C SER A 180 -0.78 -6.99 12.93
N GLY A 181 -1.31 -6.15 13.82
CA GLY A 181 -1.94 -4.88 13.44
C GLY A 181 -3.27 -5.06 12.71
N VAL A 182 -3.49 -4.25 11.68
CA VAL A 182 -4.66 -4.31 10.78
C VAL A 182 -4.11 -4.39 9.36
N LEU A 183 -4.61 -5.31 8.55
CA LEU A 183 -4.17 -5.49 7.16
C LEU A 183 -5.27 -6.13 6.30
N CYS A 184 -5.15 -6.00 4.99
CA CYS A 184 -6.04 -6.64 4.02
C CYS A 184 -5.43 -7.92 3.43
N GLU A 185 -6.22 -8.99 3.33
CA GLU A 185 -5.87 -10.21 2.59
C GLU A 185 -7.06 -10.61 1.70
N GLY A 186 -6.87 -10.50 0.38
CA GLY A 186 -7.99 -10.63 -0.57
C GLY A 186 -9.11 -9.65 -0.23
N THR A 187 -10.33 -10.16 -0.04
CA THR A 187 -11.52 -9.35 0.34
C THR A 187 -11.74 -9.26 1.86
N ALA A 188 -10.78 -9.66 2.68
CA ALA A 188 -10.88 -9.64 4.14
C ALA A 188 -10.03 -8.54 4.78
N LEU A 189 -10.63 -7.82 5.73
CA LEU A 189 -9.90 -7.03 6.73
C LEU A 189 -9.54 -7.95 7.91
N LEU A 190 -8.25 -8.17 8.13
CA LEU A 190 -7.75 -8.96 9.24
C LEU A 190 -7.29 -8.01 10.36
N ILE A 191 -7.85 -8.21 11.55
CA ILE A 191 -7.55 -7.40 12.74
C ILE A 191 -6.87 -8.30 13.77
N SER A 192 -5.67 -7.94 14.19
CA SER A 192 -4.97 -8.65 15.27
C SER A 192 -5.80 -8.60 16.55
N GLU A 193 -5.92 -9.70 17.29
CA GLU A 193 -6.59 -9.71 18.60
C GLU A 193 -5.95 -8.73 19.61
N HIS A 194 -4.67 -8.40 19.39
CA HIS A 194 -3.90 -7.44 20.19
C HIS A 194 -3.89 -6.04 19.60
N ALA A 195 -4.63 -5.79 18.51
CA ALA A 195 -4.67 -4.47 17.87
C ALA A 195 -5.13 -3.38 18.83
N LYS A 196 -4.41 -2.26 18.81
CA LYS A 196 -4.74 -1.03 19.54
C LYS A 196 -4.73 0.14 18.58
N VAL A 197 -5.92 0.55 18.14
CA VAL A 197 -6.09 1.63 17.17
C VAL A 197 -6.42 2.92 17.92
N PHE A 198 -5.70 4.01 17.68
CA PHE A 198 -6.07 5.29 18.28
C PHE A 198 -7.45 5.73 17.78
N ARG A 199 -8.35 6.13 18.69
CA ARG A 199 -9.74 6.46 18.36
C ARG A 199 -9.86 7.50 17.23
N HIS A 200 -9.05 8.56 17.28
CA HIS A 200 -9.05 9.63 16.27
C HIS A 200 -8.55 9.16 14.88
N ARG A 201 -7.80 8.05 14.83
CA ARG A 201 -7.30 7.43 13.60
C ARG A 201 -8.18 6.33 13.06
N ALA A 202 -9.24 5.94 13.77
CA ALA A 202 -10.07 4.80 13.38
C ALA A 202 -10.69 5.01 12.00
N GLU A 203 -11.28 6.18 11.73
CA GLU A 203 -11.87 6.50 10.43
C GLU A 203 -10.83 6.51 9.31
N ALA A 204 -9.69 7.17 9.54
CA ALA A 204 -8.58 7.22 8.57
C ALA A 204 -8.08 5.81 8.22
N LEU A 205 -7.91 4.94 9.22
CA LEU A 205 -7.49 3.56 9.01
C LEU A 205 -8.56 2.74 8.29
N LEU A 206 -9.85 2.96 8.58
CA LEU A 206 -10.93 2.29 7.86
C LEU A 206 -10.96 2.67 6.38
N GLN A 207 -10.82 3.95 6.05
CA GLN A 207 -10.80 4.37 4.65
C GLN A 207 -9.51 3.99 3.92
N HIS A 208 -8.39 3.90 4.65
CA HIS A 208 -7.13 3.36 4.14
C HIS A 208 -7.30 1.88 3.74
N GLU A 209 -7.75 1.03 4.68
CA GLU A 209 -7.80 -0.41 4.45
C GLU A 209 -9.06 -0.83 3.65
N VAL A 210 -10.25 -0.42 4.11
CA VAL A 210 -11.53 -0.79 3.47
C VAL A 210 -11.81 0.09 2.27
N GLY A 211 -11.84 1.41 2.48
CA GLY A 211 -12.22 2.38 1.45
C GLY A 211 -11.28 2.45 0.25
N THR A 212 -10.05 1.94 0.39
CA THR A 212 -9.08 1.85 -0.70
C THR A 212 -8.78 0.41 -1.06
N HIS A 213 -8.03 -0.34 -0.23
CA HIS A 213 -7.50 -1.65 -0.61
C HIS A 213 -8.58 -2.71 -0.87
N LEU A 214 -9.64 -2.76 -0.05
CA LEU A 214 -10.74 -3.72 -0.27
C LEU A 214 -11.68 -3.29 -1.39
N VAL A 215 -12.00 -1.99 -1.49
CA VAL A 215 -12.82 -1.45 -2.59
C VAL A 215 -12.17 -1.72 -3.95
N THR A 216 -10.89 -1.42 -4.12
CA THR A 216 -10.17 -1.68 -5.39
C THR A 216 -10.00 -3.17 -5.64
N GLN A 217 -9.85 -4.00 -4.58
CA GLN A 217 -9.82 -5.45 -4.72
C GLN A 217 -11.13 -6.00 -5.30
N VAL A 218 -12.29 -5.64 -4.74
CA VAL A 218 -13.57 -6.20 -5.18
C VAL A 218 -13.96 -5.70 -6.57
N ASN A 219 -13.75 -4.41 -6.83
CA ASN A 219 -13.99 -3.83 -8.16
C ASN A 219 -13.08 -4.48 -9.20
N GLY A 220 -11.78 -4.60 -8.92
CA GLY A 220 -10.83 -5.23 -9.82
C GLY A 220 -11.10 -6.71 -10.06
N SER A 221 -11.62 -7.42 -9.06
CA SER A 221 -12.00 -8.84 -9.19
C SER A 221 -13.26 -9.04 -10.05
N ALA A 222 -14.14 -8.01 -10.09
CA ALA A 222 -15.32 -7.98 -10.93
C ALA A 222 -15.02 -7.62 -12.40
N GLN A 223 -13.87 -7.02 -12.69
CA GLN A 223 -13.45 -6.68 -14.06
C GLN A 223 -13.28 -7.94 -14.94
N PRO A 224 -13.45 -7.82 -16.27
CA PRO A 224 -13.04 -8.87 -17.21
C PRO A 224 -11.55 -9.22 -17.08
N VAL A 225 -10.70 -8.20 -16.89
CA VAL A 225 -9.25 -8.32 -16.64
C VAL A 225 -9.01 -8.58 -15.15
N LYS A 226 -8.85 -9.85 -14.77
CA LYS A 226 -8.68 -10.33 -13.39
C LYS A 226 -7.39 -9.89 -12.75
N THR A 227 -6.35 -9.56 -13.52
CA THR A 227 -5.14 -8.96 -12.96
C THR A 227 -5.42 -7.59 -12.32
N MET A 228 -6.48 -6.87 -12.70
CA MET A 228 -6.87 -5.64 -11.99
C MET A 228 -7.33 -5.90 -10.54
N GLY A 229 -7.78 -7.12 -10.20
CA GLY A 229 -8.11 -7.49 -8.82
C GLY A 229 -6.87 -7.84 -8.00
N THR A 230 -5.94 -8.60 -8.58
CA THR A 230 -4.69 -9.01 -7.90
C THR A 230 -3.60 -7.95 -7.94
N GLY A 231 -3.69 -6.99 -8.86
CA GLY A 231 -2.74 -5.90 -9.06
C GLY A 231 -1.94 -6.04 -10.35
N LEU A 232 -2.10 -5.08 -11.27
CA LEU A 232 -1.20 -4.86 -12.42
C LEU A 232 0.19 -4.41 -11.95
N ALA A 233 1.20 -4.40 -12.81
CA ALA A 233 2.56 -4.06 -12.39
C ALA A 233 2.64 -2.68 -11.71
N ARG A 234 3.46 -2.58 -10.66
CA ARG A 234 3.77 -1.35 -9.90
C ARG A 234 2.56 -0.67 -9.26
N TYR A 235 1.43 -1.37 -9.15
CA TYR A 235 0.20 -0.82 -8.58
C TYR A 235 0.34 -0.37 -7.12
N ASP A 236 1.27 -0.97 -6.37
CA ASP A 236 1.46 -0.73 -4.94
C ASP A 236 1.58 0.77 -4.63
N GLU A 237 2.38 1.51 -5.40
CA GLU A 237 2.64 2.92 -5.14
C GLU A 237 1.37 3.77 -5.22
N THR A 238 0.59 3.56 -6.27
CA THR A 238 -0.68 4.25 -6.47
C THR A 238 -1.71 3.84 -5.41
N GLN A 239 -1.77 2.56 -5.01
CA GLN A 239 -2.68 2.13 -3.95
C GLN A 239 -2.30 2.73 -2.59
N GLU A 240 -1.02 2.71 -2.21
CA GLU A 240 -0.59 3.32 -0.94
C GLU A 240 -0.79 4.85 -0.96
N GLY A 241 -0.55 5.49 -2.10
CA GLY A 241 -0.85 6.91 -2.31
C GLY A 241 -2.34 7.22 -2.15
N LEU A 242 -3.22 6.46 -2.81
CA LEU A 242 -4.68 6.61 -2.70
C LEU A 242 -5.14 6.38 -1.26
N ALA A 243 -4.54 5.42 -0.56
CA ALA A 243 -4.91 5.11 0.80
C ALA A 243 -4.54 6.26 1.75
N VAL A 244 -3.38 6.91 1.56
CA VAL A 244 -3.03 8.14 2.30
C VAL A 244 -3.90 9.33 1.88
N LEU A 245 -4.25 9.43 0.59
CA LEU A 245 -5.19 10.44 0.11
C LEU A 245 -6.57 10.27 0.73
N ALA A 246 -7.05 9.04 0.95
CA ALA A 246 -8.28 8.75 1.67
C ALA A 246 -8.19 9.20 3.13
N GLU A 247 -7.03 9.06 3.79
CA GLU A 247 -6.80 9.61 5.14
C GLU A 247 -6.93 11.15 5.15
N ILE A 248 -6.42 11.85 4.13
CA ILE A 248 -6.60 13.31 3.96
C ILE A 248 -8.08 13.62 3.69
N ALA A 249 -8.71 12.85 2.82
CA ALA A 249 -10.10 13.04 2.39
C ALA A 249 -11.07 12.98 3.57
N VAL A 250 -10.80 12.18 4.61
CA VAL A 250 -11.61 12.16 5.84
C VAL A 250 -11.10 13.10 6.94
N GLY A 251 -10.07 13.91 6.65
CA GLY A 251 -9.47 14.84 7.61
C GLY A 251 -8.75 14.11 8.74
N GLY A 252 -8.21 12.92 8.47
CA GLY A 252 -7.62 12.03 9.45
C GLY A 252 -6.09 11.94 9.39
N LEU A 253 -5.43 12.59 8.43
CA LEU A 253 -3.96 12.65 8.37
C LEU A 253 -3.42 13.44 9.58
N THR A 254 -2.56 12.84 10.39
CA THR A 254 -1.99 13.48 11.60
C THR A 254 -0.52 13.81 11.43
N SER A 255 0.01 14.67 12.29
CA SER A 255 1.44 15.01 12.29
C SER A 255 2.33 13.79 12.51
N PHE A 256 1.92 12.90 13.43
CA PHE A 256 2.61 11.63 13.63
C PHE A 256 2.65 10.77 12.36
N ARG A 257 1.51 10.68 11.66
CA ARG A 257 1.40 9.89 10.44
C ARG A 257 2.24 10.48 9.31
N LEU A 258 2.16 11.79 9.07
CA LEU A 258 2.94 12.46 8.03
C LEU A 258 4.45 12.30 8.28
N ARG A 259 4.91 12.47 9.52
CA ARG A 259 6.30 12.18 9.90
C ARG A 259 6.69 10.73 9.74
N GLN A 260 5.78 9.79 9.99
CA GLN A 260 6.06 8.37 9.77
C GLN A 260 6.33 8.08 8.28
N LEU A 261 5.57 8.70 7.37
CA LEU A 261 5.79 8.58 5.92
C LEU A 261 7.16 9.16 5.53
N ALA A 262 7.51 10.33 6.08
CA ALA A 262 8.81 10.95 5.86
C ALA A 262 9.98 10.11 6.43
N ALA A 263 9.82 9.56 7.63
CA ALA A 263 10.82 8.69 8.27
C ALA A 263 11.14 7.47 7.40
N ARG A 264 10.13 6.85 6.77
CA ARG A 264 10.31 5.71 5.86
C ARG A 264 11.20 6.06 4.66
N VAL A 265 11.01 7.24 4.08
CA VAL A 265 11.84 7.72 2.96
C VAL A 265 13.27 7.97 3.40
N VAL A 266 13.48 8.66 4.53
CA VAL A 266 14.82 8.93 5.06
C VAL A 266 15.54 7.61 5.37
N THR A 267 14.89 6.67 6.05
CA THR A 267 15.47 5.35 6.34
C THR A 267 15.81 4.56 5.07
N ALA A 268 14.95 4.59 4.04
CA ALA A 268 15.26 3.97 2.76
C ALA A 268 16.51 4.59 2.12
N HIS A 269 16.65 5.91 2.17
CA HIS A 269 17.84 6.59 1.70
C HIS A 269 19.09 6.18 2.48
N SER A 270 19.04 6.16 3.81
CA SER A 270 20.16 5.78 4.68
C SER A 270 20.61 4.33 4.41
N MET A 271 19.66 3.42 4.18
CA MET A 271 20.00 2.05 3.78
C MET A 271 20.72 1.99 2.42
N LEU A 272 20.25 2.77 1.44
CA LEU A 272 20.85 2.80 0.09
C LEU A 272 22.25 3.42 0.11
N THR A 273 22.52 4.35 1.02
CA THR A 273 23.84 4.98 1.20
C THR A 273 24.77 4.19 2.12
N GLY A 274 24.31 3.05 2.66
CA GLY A 274 25.13 2.08 3.37
C GLY A 274 25.18 2.26 4.89
N ALA A 275 24.25 3.01 5.48
CA ALA A 275 24.11 3.12 6.92
C ALA A 275 23.76 1.76 7.54
N THR A 276 24.29 1.45 8.72
CA THR A 276 23.90 0.26 9.48
C THR A 276 22.50 0.41 10.09
N PHE A 277 21.93 -0.68 10.63
CA PHE A 277 20.63 -0.61 11.30
C PHE A 277 20.69 0.38 12.48
N ALA A 278 21.76 0.30 13.28
CA ALA A 278 21.95 1.19 14.42
C ALA A 278 22.08 2.66 14.00
N GLU A 279 22.79 2.95 12.90
CA GLU A 279 22.97 4.31 12.39
C GLU A 279 21.64 4.90 11.91
N ALA A 280 20.86 4.16 11.11
CA ALA A 280 19.54 4.61 10.66
C ALA A 280 18.54 4.77 11.82
N HIS A 281 18.63 3.91 12.84
CA HIS A 281 17.83 4.05 14.06
C HIS A 281 18.18 5.31 14.84
N ALA A 282 19.47 5.57 15.03
CA ALA A 282 19.97 6.75 15.71
C ALA A 282 19.55 8.03 14.97
N GLU A 283 19.66 8.05 13.64
CA GLU A 283 19.21 9.17 12.81
C GLU A 283 17.73 9.52 13.05
N LEU A 284 16.85 8.51 13.06
CA LEU A 284 15.43 8.73 13.35
C LEU A 284 15.19 9.19 14.79
N ALA A 285 15.91 8.62 15.75
CA ALA A 285 15.80 8.99 17.16
C ALA A 285 16.25 10.44 17.39
N ASP A 286 17.35 10.87 16.77
CA ASP A 286 17.86 12.23 16.80
C ASP A 286 16.90 13.21 16.13
N ALA A 287 16.18 12.77 15.09
CA ALA A 287 15.09 13.51 14.47
C ALA A 287 13.81 13.55 15.34
N GLY A 288 13.82 13.00 16.55
CA GLY A 288 12.69 13.02 17.50
C GLY A 288 11.61 11.95 17.25
N VAL A 289 11.88 10.93 16.43
CA VAL A 289 10.98 9.78 16.29
C VAL A 289 11.09 8.91 17.54
N PRO A 290 9.98 8.51 18.19
CA PRO A 290 10.04 7.65 19.36
C PRO A 290 10.82 6.36 19.07
N VAL A 291 11.76 5.99 19.95
CA VAL A 291 12.74 4.90 19.70
C VAL A 291 12.12 3.56 19.29
N GLY A 292 10.94 3.23 19.82
CA GLY A 292 10.20 2.03 19.44
C GLY A 292 9.62 2.10 18.02
N THR A 293 9.13 3.27 17.62
CA THR A 293 8.65 3.55 16.27
C THR A 293 9.80 3.59 15.28
N ALA A 294 10.92 4.22 15.66
CA ALA A 294 12.15 4.24 14.87
C ALA A 294 12.61 2.81 14.55
N PHE A 295 12.67 1.91 15.55
CA PHE A 295 13.00 0.50 15.32
C PHE A 295 12.07 -0.14 14.28
N SER A 296 10.75 0.02 14.43
CA SER A 296 9.78 -0.57 13.51
C SER A 296 9.93 -0.04 12.08
N THR A 297 10.24 1.25 11.91
CA THR A 297 10.52 1.85 10.59
C THR A 297 11.80 1.27 9.98
N VAL A 298 12.90 1.22 10.74
CA VAL A 298 14.18 0.67 10.29
C VAL A 298 14.06 -0.81 9.94
N MET A 299 13.40 -1.63 10.78
CA MET A 299 13.14 -3.04 10.49
C MET A 299 12.40 -3.25 9.17
N ARG A 300 11.36 -2.45 8.89
CA ARG A 300 10.58 -2.57 7.65
C ARG A 300 11.42 -2.32 6.40
N VAL A 301 12.40 -1.43 6.50
CA VAL A 301 13.34 -1.12 5.41
C VAL A 301 14.48 -2.14 5.35
N TYR A 302 15.07 -2.55 6.47
CA TYR A 302 16.26 -3.41 6.50
C TYR A 302 15.95 -4.91 6.36
N ARG A 303 14.69 -5.33 6.48
CA ARG A 303 14.30 -6.73 6.31
C ARG A 303 14.71 -7.28 4.94
N ALA A 304 14.99 -8.58 4.92
CA ALA A 304 15.35 -9.37 3.74
C ALA A 304 16.59 -8.89 2.98
N GLY A 305 17.39 -7.99 3.55
CA GLY A 305 18.57 -7.40 2.90
C GLY A 305 18.34 -6.01 2.31
N GLY A 306 17.09 -5.52 2.31
CA GLY A 306 16.76 -4.13 1.99
C GLY A 306 15.54 -3.95 1.11
N PHE A 307 14.45 -3.47 1.69
CA PHE A 307 13.13 -3.40 1.08
C PHE A 307 12.60 -1.96 0.97
N MET A 308 12.60 -1.43 -0.25
CA MET A 308 12.31 -0.03 -0.56
C MET A 308 10.81 0.33 -0.64
N LYS A 309 9.90 -0.65 -0.53
CA LYS A 309 8.44 -0.45 -0.66
C LYS A 309 7.92 0.68 0.23
N ASP A 310 8.45 0.84 1.44
CA ASP A 310 7.90 1.83 2.38
C ASP A 310 8.13 3.29 1.94
N ALA A 311 9.06 3.56 1.01
CA ALA A 311 9.25 4.89 0.42
C ALA A 311 8.10 5.30 -0.53
N ILE A 312 7.39 4.33 -1.10
CA ILE A 312 6.35 4.58 -2.10
C ILE A 312 5.12 5.29 -1.52
N TYR A 313 4.91 5.23 -0.20
CA TYR A 313 3.74 5.86 0.43
C TYR A 313 3.76 7.39 0.27
N LEU A 314 4.90 8.03 0.58
CA LEU A 314 5.03 9.48 0.44
C LEU A 314 5.13 9.87 -1.03
N ARG A 315 5.86 9.08 -1.83
CA ARG A 315 6.03 9.35 -3.27
C ARG A 315 4.69 9.24 -4.00
N GLY A 316 3.96 8.15 -3.83
CA GLY A 316 2.64 7.94 -4.42
C GLY A 316 1.61 8.99 -3.97
N LEU A 317 1.66 9.45 -2.71
CA LEU A 317 0.84 10.60 -2.29
C LEU A 317 1.19 11.86 -3.10
N LEU A 318 2.47 12.21 -3.20
CA LEU A 318 2.93 13.40 -3.92
C LEU A 318 2.54 13.35 -5.41
N GLU A 319 2.72 12.20 -6.06
CA GLU A 319 2.36 11.99 -7.46
C GLU A 319 0.85 12.12 -7.70
N LEU A 320 0.02 11.60 -6.79
CA LEU A 320 -1.44 11.74 -6.89
C LEU A 320 -1.92 13.17 -6.61
N LEU A 321 -1.30 13.88 -5.67
CA LEU A 321 -1.58 15.29 -5.43
C LEU A 321 -1.23 16.13 -6.66
N GLU A 322 -0.08 15.86 -7.31
CA GLU A 322 0.31 16.48 -8.57
C GLU A 322 -0.70 16.17 -9.69
N HIS A 323 -1.10 14.90 -9.85
CA HIS A 323 -2.13 14.51 -10.82
C HIS A 323 -3.45 15.28 -10.62
N VAL A 324 -3.92 15.41 -9.38
CA VAL A 324 -5.14 16.16 -9.07
C VAL A 324 -4.97 17.66 -9.32
N ARG A 325 -3.83 18.25 -8.94
CA ARG A 325 -3.50 19.66 -9.17
C ARG A 325 -3.50 19.99 -10.66
N ASP A 326 -3.01 19.07 -11.48
CA ASP A 326 -2.96 19.21 -12.93
C ASP A 326 -4.33 18.94 -13.61
N GLY A 327 -5.38 18.70 -12.83
CA GLY A 327 -6.76 18.52 -13.29
C GLY A 327 -7.14 17.07 -13.61
N GLY A 328 -6.30 16.10 -13.24
CA GLY A 328 -6.56 14.69 -13.39
C GLY A 328 -7.71 14.19 -12.51
N SER A 329 -8.52 13.27 -13.06
CA SER A 329 -9.59 12.60 -12.29
C SER A 329 -9.05 11.40 -11.52
N LEU A 330 -9.67 11.11 -10.38
CA LEU A 330 -9.38 9.92 -9.57
C LEU A 330 -10.33 8.74 -9.88
N ASP A 331 -11.37 8.94 -10.67
CA ASP A 331 -12.50 8.02 -10.78
C ASP A 331 -12.08 6.62 -11.24
N LEU A 332 -11.17 6.54 -12.23
CA LEU A 332 -10.75 5.27 -12.81
C LEU A 332 -9.85 4.45 -11.87
N PHE A 333 -9.20 5.08 -10.89
CA PHE A 333 -8.36 4.36 -9.93
C PHE A 333 -9.14 3.41 -9.01
N TYR A 334 -10.47 3.54 -8.97
CA TYR A 334 -11.32 2.64 -8.23
C TYR A 334 -11.84 1.47 -9.06
N LEU A 335 -11.52 1.37 -10.36
CA LEU A 335 -11.84 0.19 -11.18
C LEU A 335 -11.10 -1.07 -10.73
N GLY A 336 -9.91 -0.90 -10.15
CA GLY A 336 -9.03 -1.97 -9.72
C GLY A 336 -7.65 -1.45 -9.34
N LYS A 337 -6.66 -2.34 -9.30
CA LYS A 337 -5.31 -2.06 -8.85
C LYS A 337 -4.35 -1.94 -10.03
N PHE A 338 -3.92 -0.72 -10.31
CA PHE A 338 -2.94 -0.39 -11.35
C PHE A 338 -2.14 0.85 -10.97
N SER A 339 -1.04 1.11 -11.67
CA SER A 339 -0.17 2.26 -11.41
C SER A 339 -0.71 3.54 -12.07
N LEU A 340 -0.41 4.71 -11.52
CA LEU A 340 -0.70 6.01 -12.12
C LEU A 340 -0.10 6.14 -13.52
N GLU A 341 1.08 5.54 -13.75
CA GLU A 341 1.72 5.47 -15.07
C GLU A 341 0.87 4.71 -16.10
N ASP A 342 0.12 3.69 -15.67
CA ASP A 342 -0.76 2.88 -16.52
C ASP A 342 -2.14 3.52 -16.74
N LEU A 343 -2.46 4.65 -16.09
CA LEU A 343 -3.77 5.31 -16.25
C LEU A 343 -4.16 5.54 -17.73
N PRO A 344 -3.27 6.00 -18.64
CA PRO A 344 -3.64 6.15 -20.06
C PRO A 344 -4.04 4.83 -20.74
N LEU A 345 -3.46 3.70 -20.33
CA LEU A 345 -3.80 2.38 -20.85
C LEU A 345 -5.15 1.90 -20.29
N ILE A 346 -5.42 2.15 -19.01
CA ILE A 346 -6.73 1.86 -18.41
C ILE A 346 -7.82 2.74 -19.03
N GLU A 347 -7.53 4.01 -19.32
CA GLU A 347 -8.44 4.89 -20.04
C GLU A 347 -8.77 4.38 -21.45
N ASP A 348 -7.79 3.83 -22.18
CA ASP A 348 -8.02 3.20 -23.49
C ASP A 348 -9.00 2.03 -23.38
N LEU A 349 -8.72 1.08 -22.47
CA LEU A 349 -9.59 -0.06 -22.23
C LEU A 349 -11.01 0.37 -21.82
N HIS A 350 -11.12 1.39 -20.95
CA HIS A 350 -12.39 1.91 -20.48
C HIS A 350 -13.19 2.57 -21.60
N LYS A 351 -12.56 3.43 -22.42
CA LYS A 351 -13.20 4.11 -23.56
C LYS A 351 -13.68 3.13 -24.63
N ARG A 352 -12.98 2.00 -24.78
CA ARG A 352 -13.36 0.90 -25.68
C ARG A 352 -14.44 -0.03 -25.10
N GLY A 353 -14.85 0.17 -23.84
CA GLY A 353 -15.86 -0.65 -23.18
C GLY A 353 -15.34 -2.03 -22.77
N LEU A 354 -14.03 -2.19 -22.59
CA LEU A 354 -13.37 -3.44 -22.19
C LEU A 354 -13.24 -3.59 -20.66
N THR A 355 -13.70 -2.58 -19.91
CA THR A 355 -13.83 -2.61 -18.45
C THR A 355 -15.28 -2.40 -18.06
N GLU A 356 -15.68 -2.97 -16.93
CA GLU A 356 -16.98 -2.74 -16.31
C GLU A 356 -16.91 -1.55 -15.33
N PRO A 357 -18.03 -0.87 -15.03
CA PRO A 357 -18.06 0.11 -13.95
C PRO A 357 -17.70 -0.52 -12.58
N PRO A 358 -17.23 0.26 -11.60
CA PRO A 358 -16.92 -0.26 -10.28
C PRO A 358 -18.20 -0.75 -9.58
N CYS A 359 -18.14 -1.90 -8.89
CA CYS A 359 -19.25 -2.44 -8.11
C CYS A 359 -19.62 -1.51 -6.95
N VAL A 360 -18.60 -0.96 -6.29
CA VAL A 360 -18.76 -0.02 -5.18
C VAL A 360 -17.75 1.12 -5.30
N SER A 361 -18.05 2.29 -4.74
CA SER A 361 -17.13 3.43 -4.70
C SER A 361 -16.82 3.82 -3.25
N PRO A 362 -15.60 4.30 -2.94
CA PRO A 362 -15.27 4.71 -1.58
C PRO A 362 -16.28 5.71 -1.04
N ARG A 363 -16.81 5.45 0.15
CA ARG A 363 -17.91 6.25 0.71
C ARG A 363 -17.54 7.71 0.94
N TYR A 364 -16.28 8.01 1.23
CA TYR A 364 -15.84 9.39 1.42
C TYR A 364 -16.00 10.24 0.16
N LEU A 365 -16.02 9.65 -1.05
CA LEU A 365 -16.24 10.40 -2.30
C LEU A 365 -17.67 10.99 -2.39
N ALA A 366 -18.62 10.46 -1.63
CA ALA A 366 -19.97 11.03 -1.54
C ALA A 366 -20.06 12.26 -0.62
N ASP A 367 -19.02 12.55 0.19
CA ASP A 367 -18.95 13.78 1.00
C ASP A 367 -18.26 14.90 0.21
N PRO A 368 -18.96 16.00 -0.16
CA PRO A 368 -18.35 17.11 -0.88
C PRO A 368 -17.14 17.73 -0.15
N ARG A 369 -17.10 17.62 1.19
CA ARG A 369 -15.96 18.11 2.00
C ARG A 369 -14.71 17.26 1.81
N ALA A 370 -14.86 15.98 1.47
CA ALA A 370 -13.72 15.12 1.19
C ALA A 370 -13.01 15.55 -0.10
N PHE A 371 -13.79 15.83 -1.16
CA PHE A 371 -13.25 16.36 -2.40
C PHE A 371 -12.61 17.74 -2.21
N ALA A 372 -13.22 18.61 -1.39
CA ALA A 372 -12.63 19.90 -1.03
C ALA A 372 -11.26 19.73 -0.35
N ARG A 373 -11.13 18.82 0.64
CA ARG A 373 -9.85 18.53 1.31
C ARG A 373 -8.80 17.97 0.35
N ILE A 374 -9.17 17.07 -0.56
CA ILE A 374 -8.26 16.55 -1.59
C ILE A 374 -7.75 17.68 -2.48
N ARG A 375 -8.64 18.56 -2.93
CA ARG A 375 -8.25 19.73 -3.75
C ARG A 375 -7.37 20.71 -2.99
N GLU A 376 -7.73 21.05 -1.75
CA GLU A 376 -6.90 21.89 -0.89
C GLU A 376 -5.51 21.27 -0.69
N ALA A 377 -5.42 19.95 -0.54
CA ALA A 377 -4.17 19.24 -0.44
C ALA A 377 -3.34 19.26 -1.73
N ALA A 378 -3.98 19.15 -2.90
CA ALA A 378 -3.31 19.19 -4.19
C ALA A 378 -2.71 20.58 -4.49
N GLU A 379 -3.37 21.65 -4.02
CA GLU A 379 -2.90 23.04 -4.15
C GLU A 379 -1.93 23.46 -3.03
N ALA A 380 -1.73 22.63 -2.01
CA ALA A 380 -0.87 22.97 -0.88
C ALA A 380 0.61 22.92 -1.27
N GLU A 381 1.28 24.07 -1.22
CA GLU A 381 2.75 24.13 -1.35
C GLU A 381 3.47 23.54 -0.12
N ASP A 382 2.78 23.54 1.02
CA ASP A 382 3.29 23.08 2.31
C ASP A 382 2.45 21.95 2.88
N LEU A 383 2.97 20.72 2.79
CA LEU A 383 2.30 19.51 3.28
C LEU A 383 2.04 19.53 4.80
N THR A 384 2.77 20.36 5.56
CA THR A 384 2.53 20.47 7.02
C THR A 384 1.16 21.07 7.33
N THR A 385 0.54 21.77 6.38
CA THR A 385 -0.82 22.32 6.52
C THR A 385 -1.93 21.27 6.43
N LEU A 386 -1.60 20.05 5.99
CA LEU A 386 -2.57 18.97 5.77
C LEU A 386 -2.86 18.16 7.03
N VAL A 387 -2.10 18.39 8.11
CA VAL A 387 -2.26 17.64 9.36
C VAL A 387 -3.46 18.14 10.13
N ASN A 388 -4.24 17.20 10.65
CA ASN A 388 -5.39 17.47 11.51
C ASN A 388 -5.19 16.72 12.83
N ASP A 389 -4.34 17.26 13.69
CA ASP A 389 -4.15 16.71 15.02
C ASP A 389 -5.34 17.05 15.91
N PRO A 390 -5.81 16.10 16.74
CA PRO A 390 -6.77 16.42 17.78
C PRO A 390 -6.15 17.42 18.77
N PRO A 391 -6.98 18.27 19.41
CA PRO A 391 -6.49 19.24 20.37
C PRO A 391 -5.71 18.53 21.50
N PRO A 392 -4.66 19.18 22.04
CA PRO A 392 -3.91 18.62 23.15
C PRO A 392 -4.85 18.36 24.33
N THR A 393 -4.75 17.16 24.91
CA THR A 393 -5.47 16.83 26.15
C THR A 393 -4.83 17.59 27.30
N ASP A 394 -5.62 18.37 28.03
CA ASP A 394 -5.19 19.02 29.27
C ASP A 394 -4.74 17.91 30.25
N PRO A 395 -3.48 17.91 30.75
CA PRO A 395 -2.98 16.89 31.66
C PRO A 395 -3.71 16.86 33.03
N THR A 396 -4.69 17.73 33.25
CA THR A 396 -5.45 17.85 34.50
C THR A 396 -6.83 17.17 34.51
N ASN A 397 -7.23 16.46 33.46
CA ASN A 397 -8.52 15.73 33.40
C ASN A 397 -8.39 14.20 33.40
#